data_AF-A0A7Y4ZLI3-F1
#
_entry.id   AF-A0A7Y4ZLI3-F1
#
_cell.length_a   1.000
_cell.length_b   1.000
_cell.length_c   1.000
_cell.angle_alpha   90.00
_cell.angle_beta   90.00
_cell.angle_gamma   90.00
#
_symmetry.space_group_name_H-M   'P 1'
#
loop_
_entity.id
_entity.type
_entity.pdbx_description
1 polymer ?
#
loop_
_entity_poly.entity_id
_entity_poly.type
_entity_poly.pdbx_seq_one_letter_code
_entity_poly.pdbx_strand_id
1 'polypeptide(L)'
;MGYAEPVPWIESFAARTGLRYEPDADERWLRAWEPYTTLRVAIGYAHALQATGEAGSISIARMTVAGPPTPSPTGGPPVETEARCWIAIVQDSRLQGKAATTSDMGGIFGEPFDLIGYPRRMTGDAVFDRVFGTFAADPAELEKALTPSLRKLLIGWQTPVHAEVRPGGFVPPGRTSAC
;
A
#
# COMPACT_ATOMS: atom_id res chain seq x y z
N MET A 1 0.00 -7.08 -23.61
CA MET A 1 0.86 -6.28 -22.71
C MET A 1 0.78 -4.84 -23.17
N GLY A 2 0.00 -4.02 -22.48
CA GLY A 2 -0.01 -2.57 -22.73
C GLY A 2 1.18 -1.97 -22.00
N TYR A 3 1.95 -1.13 -22.68
CA TYR A 3 3.02 -0.37 -22.04
C TYR A 3 2.45 0.52 -20.93
N ALA A 4 3.13 0.59 -19.79
CA ALA A 4 2.77 1.51 -18.72
C ALA A 4 2.78 2.97 -19.22
N GLU A 5 1.71 3.72 -18.96
CA GLU A 5 1.64 5.15 -19.30
C GLU A 5 2.80 5.91 -18.64
N PRO A 6 3.60 6.67 -19.40
CA PRO A 6 4.85 7.25 -18.91
C PRO A 6 4.63 8.24 -17.75
N VAL A 7 5.57 8.23 -16.80
CA VAL A 7 5.66 9.20 -15.70
C VAL A 7 6.99 9.95 -15.86
N PRO A 8 7.03 11.10 -16.57
CA PRO A 8 8.28 11.67 -17.11
C PRO A 8 9.36 12.00 -16.07
N TRP A 9 9.00 12.20 -14.81
CA TRP A 9 9.93 12.56 -13.74
C TRP A 9 10.53 11.38 -13.00
N ILE A 10 9.95 10.18 -13.10
CA ILE A 10 10.25 9.08 -12.16
C ILE A 10 11.64 8.47 -12.36
N GLU A 11 12.07 8.34 -13.60
CA GLU A 11 13.39 7.79 -13.92
C GLU A 11 14.49 8.74 -13.43
N SER A 12 14.33 10.05 -13.67
CA SER A 12 15.24 11.08 -13.15
C SER A 12 15.25 11.14 -11.62
N PHE A 13 14.09 10.91 -10.98
CA PHE A 13 14.00 10.82 -9.53
C PHE A 13 14.76 9.59 -9.00
N ALA A 14 14.55 8.42 -9.61
CA ALA A 14 15.22 7.19 -9.23
C ALA A 14 16.73 7.30 -9.32
N ALA A 15 17.24 7.83 -10.44
CA ALA A 15 18.67 8.05 -10.65
C ALA A 15 19.30 8.97 -9.59
N ARG A 16 18.61 10.06 -9.22
CA ARG A 16 19.10 11.00 -8.19
C ARG A 16 19.06 10.43 -6.78
N THR A 17 18.15 9.49 -6.52
CA THR A 17 17.93 8.91 -5.18
C THR A 17 18.58 7.54 -5.01
N GLY A 18 19.23 7.01 -6.06
CA GLY A 18 19.87 5.69 -6.04
C GLY A 18 18.87 4.53 -6.00
N LEU A 19 17.62 4.75 -6.43
CA LEU A 19 16.60 3.71 -6.52
C LEU A 19 16.69 2.99 -7.87
N ARG A 20 16.48 1.67 -7.88
CA ARG A 20 16.27 0.91 -9.11
C ARG A 20 14.88 1.19 -9.64
N TYR A 21 14.76 1.64 -10.88
CA TYR A 21 13.48 1.92 -11.54
C TYR A 21 13.12 0.83 -12.56
N GLU A 22 11.86 0.41 -12.53
CA GLU A 22 11.28 -0.54 -13.48
C GLU A 22 9.94 0.00 -14.00
N PRO A 23 9.80 0.32 -15.30
CA PRO A 23 8.54 0.82 -15.86
C PRO A 23 7.43 -0.24 -15.78
N ASP A 24 7.76 -1.48 -16.12
CA ASP A 24 6.91 -2.65 -15.97
C ASP A 24 7.30 -3.34 -14.66
N ALA A 25 6.47 -3.16 -13.63
CA ALA A 25 6.76 -3.68 -12.30
C ALA A 25 6.73 -5.22 -12.26
N ASP A 26 7.59 -5.84 -11.46
CA ASP A 26 7.44 -7.26 -11.12
C ASP A 26 6.17 -7.47 -10.28
N GLU A 27 5.06 -7.77 -10.95
CA GLU A 27 3.80 -8.03 -10.28
C GLU A 27 3.88 -9.22 -9.34
N ARG A 28 4.70 -10.25 -9.61
CA ARG A 28 4.79 -11.41 -8.71
C ARG A 28 5.30 -11.00 -7.33
N TRP A 29 6.28 -10.10 -7.30
CA TRP A 29 6.79 -9.52 -6.07
C TRP A 29 5.70 -8.73 -5.32
N LEU A 30 5.00 -7.82 -6.00
CA LEU A 30 4.01 -6.94 -5.37
C LEU A 30 2.78 -7.71 -4.88
N ARG A 31 2.30 -8.67 -5.67
CA ARG A 31 1.16 -9.55 -5.36
C ARG A 31 1.42 -10.47 -4.16
N ALA A 32 2.67 -10.81 -3.86
CA ALA A 32 3.01 -11.58 -2.67
C ALA A 32 2.62 -10.87 -1.36
N TRP A 33 2.34 -9.56 -1.44
CA TRP A 33 1.91 -8.76 -0.30
C TRP A 33 0.39 -8.59 -0.21
N GLU A 34 -0.38 -9.10 -1.16
CA GLU A 34 -1.83 -9.09 -1.11
C GLU A 34 -2.38 -10.33 -0.38
N PRO A 35 -3.62 -10.26 0.15
CA PRO A 35 -4.48 -9.07 0.25
C PRO A 35 -4.06 -8.10 1.35
N TYR A 36 -4.47 -6.84 1.22
CA TYR A 36 -4.36 -5.82 2.27
C TYR A 36 -5.67 -5.74 3.07
N THR A 37 -5.59 -5.22 4.29
CA THR A 37 -6.71 -5.16 5.24
C THR A 37 -7.66 -4.01 4.94
N THR A 38 -7.13 -2.83 4.62
CA THR A 38 -7.93 -1.60 4.44
C THR A 38 -7.88 -1.07 3.01
N LEU A 39 -7.08 -1.67 2.14
CA LEU A 39 -6.80 -1.21 0.78
C LEU A 39 -7.29 -2.27 -0.22
N ARG A 40 -7.98 -1.83 -1.28
CA ARG A 40 -8.48 -2.71 -2.34
C ARG A 40 -7.34 -3.38 -3.09
N VAL A 41 -7.63 -4.57 -3.59
CA VAL A 41 -6.74 -5.34 -4.47
C VAL A 41 -6.49 -4.57 -5.77
N ALA A 42 -5.23 -4.50 -6.19
CA ALA A 42 -4.85 -3.82 -7.43
C ALA A 42 -5.32 -4.63 -8.66
N ILE A 43 -5.62 -3.97 -9.77
CA ILE A 43 -5.78 -4.62 -11.08
C ILE A 43 -4.48 -4.62 -11.89
N GLY A 44 -3.47 -3.86 -11.46
CA GLY A 44 -2.14 -3.88 -12.04
C GLY A 44 -1.17 -2.93 -11.34
N TYR A 45 0.13 -3.12 -11.60
CA TYR A 45 1.19 -2.29 -11.07
C TYR A 45 2.12 -1.77 -12.17
N ALA A 46 2.65 -0.57 -11.99
CA ALA A 46 3.60 0.05 -12.90
C ALA A 46 4.57 0.95 -12.14
N HIS A 47 5.67 1.33 -12.80
CA HIS A 47 6.68 2.25 -12.28
C HIS A 47 7.17 1.89 -10.88
N ALA A 48 7.75 0.70 -10.76
CA ALA A 48 8.33 0.28 -9.50
C ALA A 48 9.66 0.99 -9.24
N LEU A 49 9.86 1.40 -8.00
CA LEU A 49 11.11 1.90 -7.45
C LEU A 49 11.52 0.97 -6.31
N GLN A 50 12.77 0.51 -6.32
CA GLN A 50 13.25 -0.46 -5.34
C GLN A 50 14.57 -0.01 -4.74
N ALA A 51 14.72 -0.23 -3.43
CA ALA A 51 15.99 -0.17 -2.74
C ALA A 51 16.09 -1.28 -1.70
N THR A 52 17.30 -1.79 -1.51
CA THR A 52 17.65 -2.75 -0.47
C THR A 52 18.79 -2.18 0.35
N GLY A 53 18.75 -2.42 1.65
CA GLY A 53 19.78 -2.02 2.60
C GLY A 53 20.00 -3.12 3.63
N GLU A 54 20.96 -2.91 4.52
CA GLU A 54 21.31 -3.89 5.56
C GLU A 54 20.14 -4.19 6.51
N ALA A 55 19.38 -3.15 6.87
CA ALA A 55 18.29 -3.25 7.84
C ALA A 55 16.91 -3.57 7.22
N GLY A 56 16.79 -3.61 5.89
CA GLY A 56 15.49 -3.71 5.26
C GLY A 56 15.46 -3.45 3.75
N SER A 57 14.25 -3.38 3.22
CA SER A 57 14.00 -3.05 1.81
C SER A 57 12.81 -2.11 1.69
N ILE A 58 12.76 -1.39 0.58
CA ILE A 58 11.60 -0.59 0.19
C ILE A 58 11.28 -0.87 -1.27
N SER A 59 10.00 -1.12 -1.54
CA SER A 59 9.42 -1.16 -2.88
C SER A 59 8.30 -0.16 -2.96
N ILE A 60 8.37 0.78 -3.90
CA ILE A 60 7.30 1.73 -4.20
C ILE A 60 6.78 1.40 -5.58
N ALA A 61 5.47 1.38 -5.80
CA ALA A 61 4.90 1.16 -7.11
C ALA A 61 3.63 1.98 -7.30
N ARG A 62 3.30 2.32 -8.55
CA ARG A 62 1.99 2.85 -8.91
C ARG A 62 1.05 1.66 -9.03
N MET A 63 0.08 1.57 -8.14
CA MET A 63 -1.01 0.60 -8.26
C MET A 63 -2.19 1.22 -8.99
N THR A 64 -2.90 0.39 -9.73
CA THR A 64 -4.16 0.73 -10.38
C THR A 64 -5.27 -0.10 -9.75
N VAL A 65 -6.42 0.49 -9.46
CA VAL A 65 -7.62 -0.20 -8.99
C VAL A 65 -8.78 0.07 -9.94
N ALA A 66 -9.68 -0.91 -10.07
CA ALA A 66 -10.93 -0.72 -10.79
C ALA A 66 -11.83 0.25 -10.03
N GLY A 67 -12.23 1.33 -10.68
CA GLY A 67 -13.23 2.27 -10.19
C GLY A 67 -14.66 1.80 -10.45
N PRO A 68 -15.66 2.54 -9.94
CA PRO A 68 -17.05 2.23 -10.23
C PRO A 68 -17.33 2.43 -11.73
N PRO A 69 -18.15 1.55 -12.34
CA PRO A 69 -18.54 1.72 -13.74
C PRO A 69 -19.30 3.03 -13.91
N THR A 70 -18.97 3.77 -14.97
CA THR A 70 -19.65 5.02 -15.31
C THR A 70 -20.65 4.82 -16.44
N PRO A 71 -21.80 5.55 -16.45
CA PRO A 71 -22.74 5.47 -17.54
C PRO A 71 -22.08 5.84 -18.87
N SER A 72 -22.30 5.03 -19.90
CA SER A 72 -21.80 5.36 -21.24
C SER A 72 -22.54 6.58 -21.78
N PRO A 73 -21.83 7.62 -22.25
CA PRO A 73 -22.47 8.82 -22.80
C PRO A 73 -23.28 8.54 -24.08
N THR A 74 -23.06 7.39 -24.73
CA THR A 74 -23.77 6.97 -25.95
C THR A 74 -24.85 5.91 -25.70
N GLY A 75 -25.17 5.61 -24.44
CA GLY A 75 -26.16 4.57 -24.07
C GLY A 75 -25.68 3.13 -24.25
N GLY A 76 -24.37 2.92 -24.46
CA GLY A 76 -23.74 1.61 -24.51
C GLY A 76 -23.49 0.99 -23.12
N PRO A 77 -22.76 -0.15 -23.06
CA PRO A 77 -22.37 -0.75 -21.79
C PRO A 77 -21.56 0.24 -20.94
N PRO A 78 -21.62 0.15 -19.58
CA PRO A 78 -20.89 1.05 -18.70
C PRO A 78 -19.40 1.08 -19.02
N VAL A 79 -18.79 2.27 -18.90
CA VAL A 79 -17.36 2.46 -19.13
C VAL A 79 -16.62 2.12 -17.84
N GLU A 80 -15.68 1.18 -17.93
CA GLU A 80 -14.77 0.86 -16.84
C GLU A 80 -13.92 2.08 -16.51
N THR A 81 -13.81 2.39 -15.22
CA THR A 81 -12.94 3.47 -14.74
C THR A 81 -11.78 2.88 -13.97
N GLU A 82 -10.66 3.59 -13.98
CA GLU A 82 -9.47 3.22 -13.22
C GLU A 82 -9.06 4.38 -12.32
N ALA A 83 -8.60 4.05 -11.12
CA ALA A 83 -7.95 5.00 -10.23
C ALA A 83 -6.55 4.50 -9.89
N ARG A 84 -5.63 5.44 -9.64
CA ARG A 84 -4.22 5.14 -9.42
C ARG A 84 -3.72 5.79 -8.15
N CYS A 85 -2.94 5.06 -7.37
CA CYS A 85 -2.23 5.60 -6.22
C CYS A 85 -0.83 4.99 -6.12
N TRP A 86 -0.01 5.57 -5.24
CA TRP A 86 1.31 5.03 -4.91
C TRP A 86 1.20 4.15 -3.67
N ILE A 87 1.74 2.95 -3.75
CA ILE A 87 1.93 2.06 -2.61
C ILE A 87 3.42 1.98 -2.28
N ALA A 88 3.73 1.88 -0.99
CA ALA A 88 5.06 1.59 -0.50
C ALA A 88 5.01 0.35 0.42
N ILE A 89 5.88 -0.62 0.14
CA ILE A 89 6.09 -1.82 0.92
C ILE A 89 7.47 -1.68 1.55
N VAL A 90 7.50 -1.55 2.88
CA VAL A 90 8.73 -1.37 3.65
C VAL A 90 8.92 -2.58 4.55
N GLN A 91 10.10 -3.20 4.46
CA GLN A 91 10.50 -4.28 5.35
C GLN A 91 11.47 -3.74 6.39
N ASP A 92 11.15 -3.92 7.66
CA ASP A 92 12.01 -3.54 8.79
C ASP A 92 11.81 -4.53 9.94
N SER A 93 12.90 -5.15 10.40
CA SER A 93 12.87 -6.18 11.44
C SER A 93 12.38 -5.70 12.80
N ARG A 94 12.33 -4.38 13.02
CA ARG A 94 11.85 -3.77 14.26
C ARG A 94 10.34 -3.60 14.30
N LEU A 95 9.65 -3.72 13.16
CA LEU A 95 8.20 -3.66 13.12
C LEU A 95 7.61 -4.95 13.67
N GLN A 96 6.79 -4.82 14.70
CA GLN A 96 6.17 -5.95 15.40
C GLN A 96 4.65 -5.79 15.43
N GLY A 97 3.97 -6.92 15.57
CA GLY A 97 2.51 -6.97 15.67
C GLY A 97 1.79 -6.78 14.33
N LYS A 98 0.46 -6.88 14.38
CA LYS A 98 -0.42 -6.73 13.22
C LYS A 98 -1.54 -5.71 13.46
N ALA A 99 -1.58 -4.66 12.66
CA ALA A 99 -2.67 -3.71 12.63
C ALA A 99 -2.76 -3.01 11.26
N ALA A 100 -3.96 -2.54 10.93
CA ALA A 100 -4.18 -1.69 9.77
C ALA A 100 -4.90 -0.42 10.19
N THR A 101 -4.62 0.67 9.49
CA THR A 101 -5.24 1.97 9.75
C THR A 101 -5.49 2.69 8.43
N THR A 102 -6.54 3.49 8.38
CA THR A 102 -6.85 4.31 7.21
C THR A 102 -7.47 5.65 7.59
N SER A 103 -7.08 6.71 6.87
CA SER A 103 -7.76 8.01 6.88
C SER A 103 -8.66 8.21 5.65
N ASP A 104 -8.66 7.26 4.70
CA ASP A 104 -9.49 7.25 3.50
C ASP A 104 -10.79 6.46 3.73
N MET A 105 -11.69 7.02 4.54
CA MET A 105 -12.88 6.33 5.08
C MET A 105 -14.02 6.14 4.06
N GLY A 106 -13.74 6.21 2.76
CA GLY A 106 -14.74 6.10 1.69
C GLY A 106 -14.23 6.38 0.28
N GLY A 107 -12.93 6.53 0.09
CA GLY A 107 -12.33 6.70 -1.22
C GLY A 107 -12.32 5.42 -2.04
N ILE A 108 -12.06 5.59 -3.33
CA ILE A 108 -12.03 4.53 -4.35
C ILE A 108 -11.00 3.41 -4.06
N PHE A 109 -10.03 3.69 -3.18
CA PHE A 109 -8.96 2.77 -2.81
C PHE A 109 -9.27 1.94 -1.55
N GLY A 110 -10.25 2.34 -0.74
CA GLY A 110 -10.56 1.66 0.51
C GLY A 110 -11.38 0.38 0.36
N GLU A 111 -11.01 -0.64 1.13
CA GLU A 111 -11.86 -1.83 1.31
C GLU A 111 -13.13 -1.43 2.09
N PRO A 112 -14.33 -1.90 1.68
CA PRO A 112 -15.55 -1.69 2.46
C PRO A 112 -15.39 -2.17 3.90
N PHE A 113 -15.82 -1.35 4.87
CA PHE A 113 -15.54 -1.60 6.29
C PHE A 113 -16.21 -2.87 6.83
N ASP A 114 -17.32 -3.27 6.24
CA ASP A 114 -18.04 -4.50 6.53
C ASP A 114 -17.30 -5.76 6.05
N LEU A 115 -16.35 -5.62 5.12
CA LEU A 115 -15.49 -6.70 4.65
C LEU A 115 -14.16 -6.81 5.42
N ILE A 116 -13.85 -5.83 6.27
CA ILE A 116 -12.62 -5.85 7.09
C ILE A 116 -12.76 -6.89 8.20
N GLY A 117 -11.94 -7.95 8.13
CA GLY A 117 -12.00 -9.09 9.06
C GLY A 117 -11.50 -8.80 10.49
N TYR A 118 -11.03 -7.59 10.79
CA TYR A 118 -10.56 -7.19 12.11
C TYR A 118 -11.50 -6.19 12.78
N PRO A 119 -11.72 -6.28 14.10
CA PRO A 119 -12.55 -5.30 14.78
C PRO A 119 -11.87 -3.93 14.79
N ARG A 120 -12.68 -2.87 14.67
CA ARG A 120 -12.21 -1.49 14.87
C ARG A 120 -11.80 -1.28 16.32
N ARG A 121 -10.66 -0.63 16.55
CA ARG A 121 -10.10 -0.34 17.88
C ARG A 121 -9.61 1.10 17.96
N MET A 122 -9.61 1.63 19.17
CA MET A 122 -9.05 2.95 19.49
C MET A 122 -7.60 2.78 19.92
N THR A 123 -6.71 3.68 19.49
CA THR A 123 -5.31 3.69 19.91
C THR A 123 -5.09 4.37 21.26
N GLY A 124 -6.09 5.11 21.74
CA GLY A 124 -6.00 5.92 22.96
C GLY A 124 -5.43 7.32 22.69
N ASP A 125 -5.00 7.60 21.47
CA ASP A 125 -4.58 8.92 21.00
C ASP A 125 -5.77 9.61 20.32
N ALA A 126 -6.42 10.54 21.03
CA ALA A 126 -7.64 11.19 20.56
C ALA A 126 -7.46 11.96 19.24
N VAL A 127 -6.27 12.48 18.95
CA VAL A 127 -6.00 13.20 17.70
C VAL A 127 -5.92 12.20 16.56
N PHE A 128 -5.19 11.10 16.76
CA PHE A 128 -5.07 10.03 15.78
C PHE A 128 -6.42 9.36 15.50
N ASP A 129 -7.13 8.96 16.55
CA ASP A 129 -8.39 8.21 16.45
C ASP A 129 -9.55 9.03 15.83
N ARG A 130 -9.42 10.37 15.82
CA ARG A 130 -10.35 11.27 15.12
C ARG A 130 -10.16 11.23 13.60
N VAL A 131 -8.94 11.01 13.13
CA VAL A 131 -8.58 11.07 11.72
C VAL A 131 -8.57 9.68 11.10
N PHE A 132 -8.17 8.66 11.88
CA PHE A 132 -7.93 7.32 11.38
C PHE A 132 -8.93 6.29 11.95
N GLY A 133 -9.46 5.45 11.08
CA GLY A 133 -10.04 4.16 11.45
C GLY A 133 -8.93 3.12 11.63
N THR A 134 -8.89 2.45 12.78
CA THR A 134 -7.83 1.49 13.12
C THR A 134 -8.42 0.11 13.43
N PHE A 135 -7.76 -0.93 12.92
CA PHE A 135 -8.25 -2.31 12.94
C PHE A 135 -7.13 -3.26 13.38
N ALA A 136 -7.42 -4.09 14.38
CA ALA A 136 -6.46 -5.07 14.91
C ALA A 136 -7.18 -6.21 15.63
N ALA A 137 -6.56 -7.38 15.69
CA ALA A 137 -7.12 -8.57 16.35
C ALA A 137 -7.44 -8.30 17.83
N ASP A 138 -6.49 -7.72 18.56
CA ASP A 138 -6.61 -7.37 19.98
C ASP A 138 -5.82 -6.09 20.31
N PRO A 139 -6.03 -5.49 21.50
CA PRO A 139 -5.33 -4.27 21.89
C PRO A 139 -3.81 -4.42 22.05
N ALA A 140 -3.30 -5.60 22.40
CA ALA A 140 -1.88 -5.83 22.59
C ALA A 140 -1.14 -5.87 21.24
N GLU A 141 -1.76 -6.43 20.20
CA GLU A 141 -1.25 -6.36 18.83
C GLU A 141 -1.27 -4.94 18.27
N LEU A 142 -2.31 -4.17 18.60
CA LEU A 142 -2.40 -2.76 18.22
C LEU A 142 -1.25 -1.92 18.80
N GLU A 143 -0.95 -2.11 20.09
CA GLU A 143 0.12 -1.37 20.77
C GLU A 143 1.50 -1.63 20.16
N LYS A 144 1.79 -2.89 19.80
CA LYS A 144 3.04 -3.27 19.11
C LYS A 144 3.12 -2.68 17.70
N ALA A 145 2.02 -2.73 16.95
CA ALA A 145 1.99 -2.35 15.54
C ALA A 145 1.99 -0.84 15.32
N LEU A 146 1.19 -0.08 16.08
CA LEU A 146 1.05 1.37 15.91
C LEU A 146 1.69 2.13 17.07
N THR A 147 3.01 2.24 17.04
CA THR A 147 3.77 3.05 18.00
C THR A 147 3.39 4.55 17.94
N PRO A 148 3.59 5.33 19.02
CA PRO A 148 3.34 6.77 19.00
C PRO A 148 4.09 7.52 17.90
N SER A 149 5.32 7.11 17.57
CA SER A 149 6.11 7.72 16.50
C SER A 149 5.52 7.43 15.12
N LEU A 150 5.03 6.21 14.88
CA LEU A 150 4.37 5.86 13.63
C LEU A 150 3.05 6.63 13.47
N ARG A 151 2.25 6.77 14.53
CA ARG A 151 1.03 7.57 14.49
C ARG A 151 1.30 9.04 14.13
N LYS A 152 2.34 9.64 14.71
CA LYS A 152 2.78 11.00 14.36
C LYS A 152 3.23 11.11 12.90
N LEU A 153 3.97 10.13 12.41
CA LEU A 153 4.40 10.08 11.01
C LEU A 153 3.18 10.04 10.06
N LEU A 154 2.22 9.15 10.33
CA LEU A 154 1.02 8.99 9.53
C LEU A 154 0.12 10.23 9.55
N ILE A 155 -0.02 10.92 10.69
CA ILE A 155 -0.71 12.22 10.75
C ILE A 155 0.02 13.29 9.92
N GLY A 156 1.36 13.24 9.89
CA GLY A 156 2.17 14.16 9.10
C GLY A 156 1.95 14.01 7.59
N TRP A 157 1.42 12.88 7.13
CA TRP A 157 1.04 12.68 5.74
C TRP A 157 -0.27 13.42 5.46
N GLN A 158 -0.18 14.56 4.79
CA GLN A 158 -1.31 15.42 4.44
C GLN A 158 -2.07 14.90 3.20
N THR A 159 -2.27 13.59 3.13
CA THR A 159 -2.95 12.89 2.03
C THR A 159 -3.75 11.71 2.60
N PRO A 160 -4.81 11.22 1.94
CA PRO A 160 -5.48 9.99 2.36
C PRO A 160 -4.52 8.80 2.34
N VAL A 161 -4.53 8.01 3.41
CA VAL A 161 -3.53 6.96 3.64
C VAL A 161 -4.20 5.68 4.10
N HIS A 162 -3.76 4.57 3.52
CA HIS A 162 -3.93 3.23 4.08
C HIS A 162 -2.56 2.73 4.53
N ALA A 163 -2.44 2.34 5.78
CA ALA A 163 -1.21 1.78 6.34
C ALA A 163 -1.50 0.45 7.02
N GLU A 164 -0.69 -0.56 6.70
CA GLU A 164 -0.75 -1.87 7.32
C GLU A 164 0.64 -2.24 7.85
N VAL A 165 0.67 -2.64 9.12
CA VAL A 165 1.82 -3.28 9.75
C VAL A 165 1.44 -4.73 9.95
N ARG A 166 2.33 -5.64 9.53
CA ARG A 166 2.15 -7.06 9.79
C ARG A 166 3.50 -7.75 9.97
N PRO A 167 3.55 -8.86 10.72
CA PRO A 167 4.71 -9.73 10.70
C PRO A 167 4.88 -10.30 9.30
N GLY A 168 6.05 -10.11 8.71
CA GLY A 168 6.36 -10.57 7.36
C GLY A 168 7.87 -10.70 7.15
N GLY A 169 8.27 -11.76 6.45
CA GLY A 169 9.68 -12.06 6.17
C GLY A 169 10.21 -11.36 4.92
N PHE A 170 11.54 -11.23 4.85
CA PHE A 170 12.27 -10.95 3.61
C PHE A 170 11.85 -12.00 2.58
N VAL A 171 11.23 -11.61 1.48
CA VAL A 171 11.08 -12.50 0.33
C VAL A 171 12.36 -12.29 -0.46
N PRO A 172 13.33 -13.23 -0.46
CA PRO A 172 14.52 -13.04 -1.27
C PRO A 172 14.10 -12.99 -2.74
N PRO A 173 14.61 -12.05 -3.55
CA PRO A 173 14.52 -12.20 -5.00
C PRO A 173 15.18 -13.54 -5.33
N GLY A 174 14.44 -14.40 -6.02
CA GLY A 174 14.85 -15.79 -6.25
C GLY A 174 16.32 -15.86 -6.69
N ARG A 175 17.14 -16.51 -5.87
CA ARG A 175 18.34 -17.16 -6.41
C ARG A 175 17.82 -18.26 -7.33
N THR A 176 17.95 -18.07 -8.62
CA THR A 176 18.24 -19.19 -9.50
C THR A 176 19.51 -19.84 -8.96
N SER A 177 19.35 -20.92 -8.20
CA SER A 177 20.41 -21.89 -8.03
C SER A 177 20.70 -22.46 -9.41
N ALA A 178 21.82 -22.05 -9.99
CA ALA A 178 22.46 -22.74 -11.09
C ALA A 178 23.92 -23.00 -10.69
N CYS A 179 24.27 -24.28 -10.72
CA CYS A 179 25.56 -24.93 -10.49
C CYS A 179 25.96 -25.17 -9.03
#